data_AF-A0A0X3AP08-F1
#
_entry.id   AF-A0A0X3AP08-F1
#
_cell.length_a   1.000
_cell.length_b   1.000
_cell.length_c   1.000
_cell.angle_alpha   90.00
_cell.angle_beta   90.00
_cell.angle_gamma   90.00
#
_symmetry.space_group_name_H-M   'P 1'
#
loop_
_entity.id
_entity.type
_entity.pdbx_description
1 polymer ?
#
loop_
_entity_poly.entity_id
_entity_poly.type
_entity_poly.pdbx_seq_one_letter_code
_entity_poly.pdbx_strand_id
1 'polypeptide(L)' 'MTIKQIKRKIEVGDFILASKLLNITPENVRARFSREKMDVMEALEAIISNRERLIKEYHKKISG' A
#
# COMPACT_ATOMS: atom_id res chain seq x y z
N MET A 1 -4.72 -4.70 8.62
CA MET A 1 -5.16 -5.63 7.56
C MET A 1 -4.40 -6.94 7.75
N THR A 2 -4.92 -8.09 7.34
CA THR A 2 -4.12 -9.32 7.31
C THR A 2 -3.16 -9.32 6.11
N ILE A 3 -2.06 -10.07 6.20
CA ILE A 3 -1.10 -10.25 5.08
C ILE A 3 -1.82 -10.70 3.79
N LYS A 4 -2.80 -11.62 3.93
CA LYS A 4 -3.62 -12.10 2.81
C LYS A 4 -4.46 -10.98 2.19
N GLN A 5 -4.98 -10.06 2.99
CA GLN A 5 -5.71 -8.90 2.48
C GLN A 5 -4.78 -7.94 1.73
N ILE A 6 -3.61 -7.63 2.29
CA ILE A 6 -2.61 -6.77 1.63
C ILE A 6 -2.21 -7.36 0.28
N LYS A 7 -1.86 -8.66 0.24
CA LYS A 7 -1.51 -9.38 -1.01
C LYS A 7 -2.62 -9.32 -2.08
N ARG A 8 -3.90 -9.23 -1.69
CA ARG A 8 -5.03 -9.13 -2.62
C ARG A 8 -5.33 -7.71 -3.09
N LYS A 9 -5.06 -6.71 -2.24
CA LYS A 9 -5.43 -5.31 -2.49
C LYS A 9 -4.28 -4.47 -3.06
N ILE A 10 -3.05 -4.94 -2.93
CA ILE A 10 -1.86 -4.19 -3.34
C ILE A 10 -1.83 -3.96 -4.84
N GLU A 11 -1.50 -2.74 -5.22
CA GLU A 11 -1.31 -2.31 -6.60
C GLU A 11 0.15 -1.95 -6.87
N VAL A 12 0.54 -1.88 -8.14
CA VAL A 12 1.92 -1.55 -8.53
C VAL A 12 2.34 -0.18 -7.99
N GLY A 13 1.41 0.79 -7.96
CA GLY A 13 1.66 2.12 -7.41
C GLY A 13 1.95 2.13 -5.91
N ASP A 14 1.40 1.17 -5.16
CA ASP A 14 1.61 1.08 -3.71
C ASP A 14 3.09 0.75 -3.40
N PHE A 15 3.73 -0.10 -4.22
CA PHE A 15 5.17 -0.39 -4.10
C PHE A 15 6.05 0.83 -4.35
N ILE A 16 5.67 1.67 -5.32
CA ILE A 16 6.41 2.90 -5.65
C ILE A 16 6.29 3.90 -4.49
N LEU A 17 5.09 4.06 -3.93
CA LEU A 17 4.88 4.97 -2.81
C LEU A 17 5.59 4.47 -1.54
N ALA A 18 5.53 3.17 -1.25
CA ALA A 18 6.24 2.56 -0.13
C ALA A 18 7.76 2.75 -0.26
N SER A 19 8.30 2.70 -1.48
CA SER A 19 9.73 2.92 -1.73
C SER A 19 10.16 4.34 -1.34
N LYS A 20 9.32 5.34 -1.63
CA LYS A 20 9.54 6.74 -1.23
C LYS A 20 9.44 6.92 0.29
N LEU A 21 8.45 6.30 0.93
CA LEU A 21 8.27 6.39 2.40
C LEU A 21 9.44 5.77 3.17
N LEU A 22 9.93 4.63 2.70
CA LEU A 22 10.98 3.86 3.37
C LEU A 22 12.38 4.21 2.89
N ASN A 23 12.52 5.15 1.95
CA ASN A 23 13.78 5.56 1.32
C ASN A 23 14.60 4.37 0.78
N ILE A 24 13.92 3.45 0.07
CA ILE A 24 14.51 2.27 -0.59
C ILE A 24 13.96 2.14 -2.01
N THR A 25 14.55 1.27 -2.82
CA THR A 25 14.05 1.02 -4.19
C THR A 25 12.78 0.18 -4.19
N PRO A 26 11.90 0.30 -5.21
CA PRO A 26 10.71 -0.54 -5.34
C PRO A 26 11.01 -2.05 -5.34
N GLU A 27 12.15 -2.45 -5.91
CA GLU A 27 12.62 -3.85 -5.90
C GLU A 27 12.92 -4.32 -4.47
N ASN A 28 13.56 -3.47 -3.66
CA ASN A 28 13.79 -3.75 -2.25
C ASN A 28 12.50 -3.83 -1.46
N VAL A 29 11.49 -3.00 -1.75
CA VAL A 29 10.16 -3.12 -1.13
C VAL A 29 9.54 -4.47 -1.48
N ARG A 30 9.54 -4.88 -2.75
CA ARG A 30 8.98 -6.18 -3.18
C ARG A 30 9.70 -7.36 -2.52
N ALA A 31 11.03 -7.31 -2.43
CA ALA A 31 11.83 -8.35 -1.79
C ALA A 31 11.62 -8.41 -0.27
N ARG A 32 11.42 -7.27 0.40
CA ARG A 32 11.09 -7.22 1.83
C ARG A 32 9.65 -7.67 2.09
N PHE A 33 8.71 -7.31 1.21
CA PHE A 33 7.32 -7.75 1.26
C PHE A 33 7.20 -9.27 1.12
N SER A 34 7.94 -9.90 0.19
CA SER A 34 7.94 -11.36 0.04
C SER A 34 8.52 -12.09 1.26
N ARG A 35 9.38 -11.42 2.03
CA ARG A 35 9.95 -11.88 3.30
C ARG A 35 9.14 -11.42 4.52
N GLU A 36 7.97 -10.83 4.30
CA GLU A 36 7.02 -10.40 5.34
C GLU A 36 7.66 -9.48 6.40
N LYS A 37 8.55 -8.59 5.95
CA LYS A 37 9.21 -7.61 6.84
C LYS A 37 8.20 -6.56 7.32
N MET A 38 8.12 -6.38 8.64
CA MET A 38 7.11 -5.55 9.31
C MET A 38 7.11 -4.09 8.83
N ASP A 39 8.28 -3.49 8.60
CA ASP A 39 8.43 -2.13 8.08
C ASP A 39 7.66 -1.91 6.77
N VAL A 40 7.80 -2.84 5.83
CA VAL A 40 7.11 -2.80 4.54
C VAL A 40 5.64 -3.15 4.67
N MET A 41 5.30 -4.09 5.56
CA MET A 41 3.91 -4.47 5.81
C MET A 41 3.09 -3.29 6.38
N GLU A 42 3.64 -2.58 7.36
CA GLU A 42 3.03 -1.40 7.97
C GLU A 42 2.88 -0.26 6.95
N ALA A 43 3.92 0.00 6.15
CA ALA A 43 3.88 1.02 5.11
C ALA A 43 2.79 0.72 4.06
N LEU A 44 2.74 -0.52 3.57
CA LEU A 44 1.76 -0.94 2.57
C LEU A 44 0.33 -0.95 3.12
N GLU A 45 0.13 -1.35 4.38
CA GLU A 45 -1.17 -1.26 5.03
C GLU A 45 -1.67 0.19 5.10
N ALA A 46 -0.81 1.12 5.53
CA ALA A 46 -1.16 2.52 5.64
C ALA A 46 -1.49 3.13 4.26
N ILE A 47 -0.71 2.79 3.23
CA ILE A 47 -0.94 3.24 1.85
C ILE A 47 -2.28 2.73 1.34
N ILE A 48 -2.52 1.42 1.39
CA ILE A 48 -3.74 0.80 0.84
C ILE A 48 -4.98 1.35 1.55
N SER A 49 -4.93 1.45 2.88
CA SER A 49 -6.05 1.98 3.67
C SER A 49 -6.38 3.42 3.29
N ASN A 50 -5.35 4.26 3.10
CA ASN A 50 -5.55 5.65 2.67
C ASN A 50 -6.05 5.74 1.23
N ARG A 51 -5.54 4.91 0.32
CA ARG A 51 -6.00 4.87 -1.07
C ARG A 51 -7.48 4.50 -1.17
N GLU A 52 -7.90 3.44 -0.49
CA GLU A 52 -9.32 3.03 -0.48
C GLU A 52 -10.23 4.10 0.12
N ARG A 53 -9.79 4.71 1.24
CA ARG A 53 -10.52 5.81 1.87
C ARG A 53 -10.68 7.00 0.92
N LEU A 54 -9.58 7.43 0.30
CA LEU A 54 -9.57 8.55 -0.64
C LEU A 54 -10.49 8.30 -1.83
N ILE A 55 -10.43 7.12 -2.46
CA ILE A 55 -11.30 6.75 -3.58
C ILE A 55 -12.78 6.81 -3.16
N LYS A 56 -13.11 6.24 -1.99
CA LYS A 56 -14.48 6.25 -1.47
C LYS A 56 -14.99 7.67 -1.20
N GLU A 57 -14.17 8.51 -0.59
CA GLU A 57 -14.49 9.91 -0.33
C GLU A 57 -14.68 10.69 -1.63
N TYR A 58 -13.82 10.45 -2.62
CA TYR A 58 -13.91 11.11 -3.93
C TYR A 58 -15.17 10.69 -4.70
N HIS A 59 -15.52 9.41 -4.72
CA HIS A 59 -16.77 8.94 -5.33
C HIS A 59 -18.01 9.54 -4.67
N LYS A 60 -18.04 9.65 -3.34
CA LYS A 60 -19.14 10.34 -2.64
C LYS A 60 -19.26 11.81 -3.04
N LYS A 61 -18.12 12.50 -3.22
CA LYS A 61 -18.09 13.90 -3.62
C LYS A 61 -18.66 14.13 -5.03
N ILE A 62 -18.45 13.20 -5.96
CA ILE A 62 -18.91 13.36 -7.36
C ILE A 62 -20.34 12.83 -7.59
N SER A 63 -20.85 11.96 -6.72
CA SER A 63 -22.20 11.37 -6.84
C SER A 63 -23.28 12.10 -6.01
N GLY A 64 -22.90 13.12 -5.23
CA GLY A 64 -23.81 13.99 -4.49
C GLY A 64 -23.88 15.37 -5.13
#